data_AF-A0A7V9S701-F1
#
_entry.id   AF-A0A7V9S701-F1
#
_cell.length_a   1.000
_cell.length_b   1.000
_cell.length_c   1.000
_cell.angle_alpha   90.00
_cell.angle_beta   90.00
_cell.angle_gamma   90.00
#
_symmetry.space_group_name_H-M   'P 1'
#
loop_
_entity.id
_entity.type
_entity.pdbx_description
1 polymer ?
#
loop_
_entity_poly.entity_id
_entity_poly.type
_entity_poly.pdbx_seq_one_letter_code
_entity_poly.pdbx_strand_id
1 'polypeptide(L)'
;SSDDTKALLEDADIDGPLVDWKAKGSTVEYLGTEDVDGTLAHKLKVTRKNGDITLVFLDPEHFLEIRTLDQRIEQGAQVEVETDLGDYEKVAGVFLPFSIETGRKGSGSDKQKVVLEKAEPNIPIDDALFHFPAVTSK
;
A
#
# COMPACT_ATOMS: atom_id res chain seq x y z
N SER A 1 -5.62 19.83 -5.23
CA SER A 1 -6.54 20.14 -4.12
C SER A 1 -5.91 19.63 -2.82
N SER A 2 -6.46 19.96 -1.63
CA SER A 2 -5.94 19.38 -0.38
C SER A 2 -6.03 17.85 -0.36
N ASP A 3 -7.05 17.28 -1.01
CA ASP A 3 -7.25 15.84 -1.10
C ASP A 3 -6.20 15.20 -2.02
N ASP A 4 -5.89 15.84 -3.15
CA ASP A 4 -4.85 15.37 -4.08
C ASP A 4 -3.46 15.34 -3.39
N THR A 5 -3.17 16.31 -2.52
CA THR A 5 -1.89 16.36 -1.80
C THR A 5 -1.76 15.24 -0.77
N LYS A 6 -2.87 14.82 -0.14
CA LYS A 6 -2.86 13.69 0.81
C LYS A 6 -2.56 12.38 0.09
N ALA A 7 -3.24 12.12 -1.03
CA ALA A 7 -3.01 10.92 -1.83
C ALA A 7 -1.53 10.83 -2.28
N LEU A 8 -0.97 11.94 -2.78
CA LEU A 8 0.45 11.98 -3.19
C LEU A 8 1.43 11.77 -2.03
N LEU A 9 1.09 12.21 -0.82
CA LEU A 9 1.90 11.96 0.38
C LEU A 9 1.89 10.48 0.78
N GLU A 10 0.76 9.80 0.62
CA GLU A 10 0.63 8.37 0.90
C GLU A 10 1.32 7.53 -0.19
N ASP A 11 1.16 7.88 -1.46
CA ASP A 11 1.86 7.23 -2.58
C ASP A 11 3.39 7.38 -2.48
N ALA A 12 3.86 8.44 -1.82
CA ALA A 12 5.28 8.66 -1.54
C ALA A 12 5.82 7.77 -0.41
N ASP A 13 4.95 7.13 0.38
CA ASP A 13 5.35 6.19 1.44
C ASP A 13 5.56 4.77 0.88
N ILE A 14 6.68 4.59 0.18
CA ILE A 14 7.04 3.36 -0.53
C ILE A 14 7.25 2.18 0.43
N ASP A 15 7.63 2.44 1.69
CA ASP A 15 7.90 1.40 2.68
C ASP A 15 6.62 0.86 3.37
N GLY A 16 5.47 1.48 3.08
CA GLY A 16 4.17 1.07 3.61
C GLY A 16 3.90 1.50 5.06
N PRO A 17 2.70 1.16 5.57
CA PRO A 17 2.18 1.74 6.81
C PRO A 17 2.81 1.19 8.09
N LEU A 18 3.53 0.06 8.02
CA LEU A 18 4.10 -0.64 9.17
C LEU A 18 5.57 -0.29 9.42
N VAL A 19 6.34 0.03 8.39
CA VAL A 19 7.77 0.37 8.55
C VAL A 19 7.89 1.73 9.24
N ASP A 20 8.68 1.78 10.31
CA ASP A 20 8.97 2.99 11.11
C ASP A 20 7.73 3.82 11.49
N TRP A 21 6.59 3.15 11.70
CA TRP A 21 5.30 3.80 11.95
C TRP A 21 5.35 4.85 13.08
N LYS A 22 6.15 4.60 14.13
CA LYS A 22 6.36 5.56 15.24
C LYS A 22 7.05 6.83 14.78
N ALA A 23 8.11 6.71 13.98
CA ALA A 23 8.84 7.86 13.44
C ALA A 23 7.97 8.65 12.45
N LYS A 24 7.11 7.95 11.70
CA LYS A 24 6.07 8.57 10.84
C LYS A 24 4.95 9.26 11.63
N GLY A 25 4.84 9.01 12.94
CA GLY A 25 3.84 9.60 13.82
C GLY A 25 2.48 8.90 13.80
N SER A 26 2.45 7.65 13.31
CA SER A 26 1.27 6.80 13.31
C SER A 26 1.09 6.06 14.65
N THR A 27 -0.03 5.35 14.82
CA THR A 27 -0.24 4.37 15.90
C THR A 27 -0.73 3.05 15.33
N VAL A 28 -0.32 1.92 15.91
CA VAL A 28 -0.76 0.58 15.48
C VAL A 28 -1.50 -0.12 16.62
N GLU A 29 -2.68 -0.64 16.32
CA GLU A 29 -3.53 -1.41 17.23
C GLU A 29 -3.79 -2.81 16.65
N TYR A 30 -3.63 -3.87 17.44
CA TYR A 30 -4.01 -5.23 17.03
C TYR A 30 -5.47 -5.48 17.33
N LEU A 31 -6.24 -5.88 16.32
CA LEU A 31 -7.69 -6.06 16.40
C LEU A 31 -8.12 -7.53 16.48
N GLY A 32 -7.18 -8.47 16.52
CA GLY A 32 -7.47 -9.90 16.48
C GLY A 32 -7.32 -10.48 15.08
N THR A 33 -8.04 -11.56 14.81
CA THR A 33 -8.04 -12.22 13.50
C THR A 33 -9.36 -12.04 12.77
N GLU A 34 -9.33 -12.00 11.45
CA GLU A 34 -10.49 -11.88 10.57
C GLU A 34 -10.29 -12.77 9.34
N ASP A 35 -11.36 -13.41 8.88
CA ASP A 35 -11.30 -14.21 7.65
C ASP A 35 -11.23 -13.27 6.43
N VAL A 36 -10.19 -13.47 5.61
CA VAL A 36 -9.95 -12.77 4.36
C VAL A 36 -9.81 -13.85 3.28
N ASP A 37 -10.89 -14.04 2.52
CA ASP A 37 -10.98 -15.02 1.43
C ASP A 37 -10.51 -16.43 1.83
N GLY A 38 -10.91 -16.89 3.03
CA GLY A 38 -10.56 -18.19 3.58
C GLY A 38 -9.22 -18.24 4.34
N THR A 39 -8.51 -17.11 4.46
CA THR A 39 -7.31 -16.98 5.30
C THR A 39 -7.68 -16.26 6.60
N LEU A 40 -7.47 -16.91 7.75
CA LEU A 40 -7.68 -16.29 9.07
C LEU A 40 -6.50 -15.36 9.40
N ALA A 41 -6.56 -14.13 8.89
CA ALA A 41 -5.47 -13.16 8.91
C ALA A 41 -5.43 -12.33 10.19
N HIS A 42 -4.24 -11.92 10.61
CA HIS A 42 -4.05 -10.95 11.69
C HIS A 42 -4.45 -9.56 11.21
N LYS A 43 -5.36 -8.90 11.94
CA LYS A 43 -5.86 -7.57 11.61
C LYS A 43 -5.18 -6.51 12.46
N LEU A 44 -4.49 -5.59 11.81
CA LEU A 44 -3.90 -4.41 12.42
C LEU A 44 -4.67 -3.17 11.96
N LYS A 45 -4.84 -2.21 12.86
CA LYS A 45 -5.31 -0.87 12.54
C LYS A 45 -4.17 0.11 12.70
N VAL A 46 -3.78 0.74 11.61
CA VAL A 46 -2.81 1.83 11.58
C VAL A 46 -3.58 3.14 11.49
N THR A 47 -3.47 3.98 12.52
CA THR A 47 -3.97 5.36 12.45
C THR A 47 -2.78 6.25 12.07
N ARG A 48 -2.82 6.85 10.88
CA ARG A 48 -1.75 7.70 10.36
C ARG A 48 -1.75 9.08 11.02
N LYS A 49 -0.66 9.83 10.89
CA LYS A 49 -0.49 11.17 11.47
C LYS A 49 -1.56 12.18 11.02
N ASN A 50 -2.07 12.03 9.80
CA ASN A 50 -3.17 12.84 9.24
C ASN A 50 -4.56 12.43 9.76
N GLY A 51 -4.66 11.35 10.55
CA GLY A 51 -5.91 10.80 11.07
C GLY A 51 -6.57 9.75 10.17
N ASP A 52 -6.05 9.53 8.97
CA ASP A 52 -6.53 8.48 8.07
C ASP A 52 -6.20 7.09 8.64
N ILE A 53 -7.02 6.10 8.32
CA ILE A 53 -6.92 4.75 8.88
C ILE A 53 -6.58 3.76 7.77
N THR A 54 -5.63 2.87 8.03
CA THR A 54 -5.38 1.68 7.22
C THR A 54 -5.58 0.45 8.07
N LEU A 55 -6.47 -0.44 7.63
CA LEU A 55 -6.50 -1.79 8.16
C LEU A 55 -5.53 -2.65 7.35
N VAL A 56 -4.60 -3.31 8.01
CA VAL A 56 -3.63 -4.21 7.39
C VAL A 56 -3.95 -5.63 7.84
N PHE A 57 -4.06 -6.54 6.88
CA PHE A 57 -4.34 -7.95 7.11
C PHE A 57 -3.09 -8.76 6.76
N LEU A 58 -2.53 -9.45 7.75
CA LEU A 58 -1.32 -10.24 7.60
C LEU A 58 -1.65 -11.73 7.61
N ASP A 59 -1.05 -12.51 6.70
CA ASP A 59 -1.18 -13.96 6.75
C ASP A 59 -0.61 -14.51 8.08
N PRO A 60 -1.21 -15.57 8.65
CA PRO A 60 -0.83 -16.05 9.98
C PRO A 60 0.48 -16.84 10.02
N GLU A 61 1.04 -17.25 8.88
CA GLU A 61 2.20 -18.13 8.81
C GLU A 61 3.50 -17.34 8.56
N HIS A 62 3.46 -16.38 7.64
CA HIS A 62 4.61 -15.61 7.18
C HIS A 62 4.51 -14.12 7.51
N PHE A 63 3.36 -13.65 8.00
CA PHE A 63 3.08 -12.24 8.32
C PHE A 63 3.25 -11.28 7.13
N LEU A 64 3.04 -11.77 5.91
CA LEU A 64 2.96 -10.98 4.69
C LEU A 64 1.61 -10.29 4.61
N GLU A 65 1.59 -9.06 4.09
CA GLU A 65 0.37 -8.31 3.84
C GLU A 65 -0.44 -9.01 2.74
N ILE A 66 -1.65 -9.47 3.03
CA ILE A 66 -2.52 -10.09 2.02
C ILE A 66 -3.63 -9.14 1.55
N ARG A 67 -3.99 -8.17 2.40
CA ARG A 67 -4.95 -7.10 2.09
C ARG A 67 -4.64 -5.85 2.90
N THR A 68 -4.85 -4.69 2.30
CA THR A 68 -5.01 -3.42 3.01
C THR A 68 -6.39 -2.83 2.71
N LEU A 69 -6.93 -2.10 3.70
CA LEU A 69 -8.14 -1.30 3.54
C LEU A 69 -7.87 0.12 4.04
N ASP A 70 -7.62 1.03 3.11
CA ASP A 70 -7.44 2.45 3.39
C ASP A 70 -8.81 3.13 3.50
N GLN A 71 -9.08 3.72 4.66
CA GLN A 71 -10.30 4.46 4.99
C GLN A 71 -9.97 5.94 5.06
N ARG A 72 -10.56 6.72 4.15
CA ARG A 72 -10.28 8.16 4.02
C ARG A 72 -11.56 8.96 3.85
N ILE A 73 -11.48 10.25 4.15
CA ILE A 73 -12.55 11.22 3.83
C ILE A 73 -12.12 12.01 2.60
N GLU A 74 -12.85 11.83 1.49
CA GLU A 74 -12.69 12.60 0.26
C GLU A 74 -13.94 13.45 0.05
N GLN A 75 -13.78 14.76 -0.13
CA GLN A 75 -14.91 15.68 -0.38
C GLN A 75 -16.09 15.53 0.61
N GLY A 76 -15.80 15.14 1.86
CA GLY A 76 -16.80 14.92 2.92
C GLY A 76 -17.48 13.55 2.93
N ALA A 77 -17.14 12.65 2.00
CA ALA A 77 -17.61 11.27 1.97
C ALA A 77 -16.52 10.31 2.43
N GLN A 78 -16.90 9.27 3.17
CA GLN A 78 -16.00 8.17 3.50
C GLN A 78 -15.78 7.30 2.26
N VAL A 79 -14.53 7.07 1.90
CA VAL A 79 -14.09 6.20 0.81
C VAL A 79 -13.22 5.11 1.40
N GLU A 80 -13.50 3.86 1.05
CA GLU A 80 -12.67 2.71 1.38
C GLU A 80 -12.02 2.18 0.10
N VAL A 81 -10.70 2.12 0.08
CA VAL A 81 -9.92 1.50 -1.00
C VAL A 81 -9.35 0.19 -0.46
N GLU A 82 -9.64 -0.90 -1.16
CA GLU A 82 -9.14 -2.24 -0.87
C GLU A 82 -8.03 -2.58 -1.84
N THR A 83 -6.90 -3.04 -1.31
CA THR A 83 -5.77 -3.53 -2.09
C THR A 83 -5.44 -4.95 -1.66
N ASP A 84 -5.51 -5.87 -2.61
CA ASP A 84 -5.16 -7.29 -2.47
C ASP A 84 -3.76 -7.52 -2.98
N LEU A 85 -2.95 -8.21 -2.18
CA LEU A 85 -1.56 -8.50 -2.48
C LEU A 85 -1.33 -10.01 -2.48
N GLY A 86 -0.72 -10.51 -3.55
CA GLY A 86 -0.53 -11.94 -3.75
C GLY A 86 0.65 -12.25 -4.65
N ASP A 87 0.77 -13.54 -4.98
CA ASP A 87 1.86 -14.10 -5.78
C ASP A 87 3.24 -13.64 -5.26
N TYR A 88 3.44 -13.79 -3.94
CA TYR A 88 4.67 -13.35 -3.30
C TYR A 88 5.88 -14.14 -3.79
N GLU A 89 6.90 -13.42 -4.24
CA GLU A 89 8.20 -13.99 -4.62
C GLU A 89 9.31 -13.46 -3.74
N LYS A 90 10.32 -14.31 -3.48
CA LYS A 90 11.51 -13.91 -2.73
C LYS A 90 12.56 -13.34 -3.66
N VAL A 91 12.69 -12.01 -3.66
CA VAL A 91 13.61 -11.26 -4.51
C VAL A 91 14.69 -10.62 -3.64
N ALA A 92 15.96 -10.96 -3.88
CA ALA A 92 17.11 -10.51 -3.07
C ALA A 92 16.91 -10.64 -1.54
N GLY A 93 16.20 -11.67 -1.10
CA GLY A 93 15.97 -11.95 0.32
C GLY A 93 14.70 -11.34 0.91
N VAL A 94 13.98 -10.50 0.16
CA VAL A 94 12.73 -9.84 0.56
C VAL A 94 11.56 -10.48 -0.17
N PHE A 95 10.43 -10.70 0.52
CA PHE A 95 9.20 -11.14 -0.12
C PHE A 95 8.49 -9.93 -0.73
N LEU A 96 8.23 -9.98 -2.04
CA LEU A 96 7.58 -8.92 -2.79
C LEU A 96 6.31 -9.48 -3.45
N PRO A 97 5.15 -8.79 -3.38
CA PRO A 97 3.94 -9.23 -4.06
C PRO A 97 4.08 -9.01 -5.57
N PHE A 98 3.82 -10.03 -6.38
CA PHE A 98 3.83 -9.90 -7.85
C PHE A 98 2.43 -9.73 -8.45
N SER A 99 1.38 -9.86 -7.64
CA SER A 99 0.02 -9.50 -8.02
C SER A 99 -0.52 -8.47 -7.04
N ILE A 100 -0.96 -7.32 -7.57
CA ILE A 100 -1.55 -6.23 -6.80
C ILE A 100 -2.88 -5.88 -7.47
N GLU A 101 -3.97 -6.00 -6.73
CA GLU A 101 -5.30 -5.65 -7.22
C GLU A 101 -5.93 -4.60 -6.30
N THR A 102 -6.21 -3.41 -6.83
CA THR A 102 -6.64 -2.26 -6.02
C THR A 102 -7.91 -1.61 -6.59
N GLY A 103 -8.81 -1.18 -5.71
CA GLY A 103 -10.00 -0.45 -6.11
C GLY A 103 -10.89 -0.10 -4.93
N ARG A 104 -12.04 0.54 -5.20
CA ARG A 104 -13.00 0.83 -4.13
C ARG A 104 -13.52 -0.47 -3.54
N LYS A 105 -13.63 -0.55 -2.21
CA LYS A 105 -14.17 -1.75 -1.57
C LYS A 105 -15.57 -2.07 -2.12
N GLY A 106 -15.78 -3.33 -2.49
CA GLY A 106 -17.05 -3.78 -3.08
C GLY A 106 -17.25 -3.42 -4.55
N SER A 107 -16.26 -2.87 -5.24
CA SER A 107 -16.34 -2.57 -6.69
C SER A 107 -16.31 -3.81 -7.59
N GLY A 108 -16.17 -5.02 -7.01
CA GLY A 108 -16.15 -6.27 -7.77
C GLY A 108 -15.04 -6.27 -8.82
N SER A 109 -15.40 -6.42 -10.09
CA SER A 109 -14.47 -6.48 -11.23
C SER A 109 -13.87 -5.14 -11.65
N ASP A 110 -14.30 -4.02 -11.07
CA ASP A 110 -13.79 -2.69 -11.43
C ASP A 110 -12.49 -2.32 -10.68
N LYS A 111 -11.74 -3.33 -10.20
CA LYS A 111 -10.42 -3.15 -9.62
C LYS A 111 -9.34 -3.10 -10.70
N GLN A 112 -8.34 -2.25 -10.50
CA GLN A 112 -7.13 -2.25 -11.31
C GLN A 112 -6.25 -3.41 -10.83
N LYS A 113 -5.82 -4.27 -11.77
CA LYS A 113 -4.85 -5.33 -11.51
C LYS A 113 -3.50 -5.02 -12.15
N VAL A 114 -2.43 -5.16 -11.37
CA VAL A 114 -1.04 -5.07 -11.81
C VAL A 114 -0.39 -6.43 -11.54
N VAL A 115 0.28 -6.96 -12.56
CA VAL A 115 1.09 -8.17 -12.47
C VAL A 115 2.54 -7.82 -12.80
N LEU A 116 3.44 -8.11 -11.89
CA LEU A 116 4.87 -7.92 -12.07
C LEU A 116 5.46 -9.21 -12.67
N GLU A 117 6.21 -9.07 -13.77
CA GLU A 117 6.88 -10.20 -14.41
C GLU A 117 8.30 -10.43 -13.87
N LYS A 118 8.93 -9.36 -13.37
CA LYS A 118 10.34 -9.38 -12.96
C LYS A 118 10.62 -8.24 -11.99
N ALA A 119 11.43 -8.50 -10.97
CA ALA A 119 11.99 -7.49 -10.08
C ALA A 119 13.52 -7.66 -9.97
N GLU A 120 14.25 -6.56 -10.21
CA GLU A 120 15.72 -6.51 -10.12
C GLU A 120 16.14 -5.39 -9.15
N PRO A 121 16.30 -5.71 -7.86
CA PRO A 121 16.65 -4.70 -6.86
C PRO A 121 18.12 -4.29 -6.97
N ASN A 122 18.42 -3.05 -6.59
CA ASN A 122 19.77 -2.49 -6.53
C ASN A 122 20.53 -2.50 -7.86
N ILE A 123 19.81 -2.49 -8.99
CA ILE A 123 20.45 -2.24 -10.29
C ILE A 123 20.96 -0.79 -10.33
N PRO A 124 22.13 -0.54 -10.92
CA PRO A 124 22.58 0.83 -11.17
C PRO A 124 21.59 1.55 -12.07
N ILE A 125 21.08 2.69 -11.62
CA ILE A 125 20.22 3.60 -12.37
C ILE A 125 20.94 4.94 -12.47
N ASP A 126 20.91 5.57 -13.65
CA ASP A 126 21.50 6.89 -13.86
C ASP A 126 20.67 7.97 -13.15
N ASP A 127 21.30 8.78 -12.29
CA ASP A 127 20.67 9.88 -11.55
C ASP A 127 19.95 10.87 -12.47
N ALA A 128 20.40 10.98 -13.74
CA ALA A 128 19.76 11.83 -14.74
C ALA A 128 18.29 11.47 -15.00
N LEU A 129 17.85 10.24 -14.71
CA LEU A 129 16.44 9.83 -14.81
C LEU A 129 15.53 10.54 -13.81
N PHE A 130 16.08 11.04 -12.70
CA PHE A 130 15.35 11.75 -11.66
C PHE A 130 15.50 13.27 -11.75
N HIS A 131 16.24 13.78 -12.73
CA HIS A 131 16.29 15.21 -13.01
C HIS A 131 14.94 15.68 -13.58
N PHE A 132 14.56 16.92 -13.25
CA PHE A 132 13.43 17.54 -13.92
C PHE A 132 13.63 17.54 -15.44
N PRO A 133 12.56 17.30 -16.24
CA PRO A 133 12.66 17.39 -17.68
C PRO A 133 13.23 18.75 -18.07
N ALA A 134 14.20 18.75 -18.98
CA ALA A 134 14.77 19.99 -19.49
C ALA A 134 13.63 20.83 -20.07
N VAL A 135 13.49 22.06 -19.59
CA VAL A 135 12.49 22.99 -20.13
C VAL A 135 12.93 23.33 -21.55
N THR A 136 12.38 22.63 -22.54
CA THR A 136 12.62 22.96 -23.95
C THR A 136 11.95 24.31 -24.20
N SER A 137 12.73 25.39 -24.23
CA SER A 137 12.24 26.67 -24.73
C SER A 137 11.79 26.45 -26.18
N LYS A 138 10.55 26.85 -26.47
CA LYS A 138 10.09 27.06 -27.85
C LYS A 138 10.88 28.19 -28.50
#